data_AF-A0A9W9XGZ7-F1
#
_entry.id   AF-A0A9W9XGZ7-F1
#
_cell.length_a   1.000
_cell.length_b   1.000
_cell.length_c   1.000
_cell.angle_alpha   90.00
_cell.angle_beta   90.00
_cell.angle_gamma   90.00
#
_symmetry.space_group_name_H-M   'P 1'
#
loop_
_entity.id
_entity.type
_entity.pdbx_description
1 polymer ?
#
loop_
_entity_poly.entity_id
_entity_poly.type
_entity_poly.pdbx_seq_one_letter_code
_entity_poly.pdbx_strand_id
1 'polypeptide(L)' 'MARLNSYLYRINVAETDYNTHRGNLSFFLGGKSPSDSQQWIPNLEAVRASIRFAIATGRLDAA' A
#
# COMPACT_ATOMS: atom_id res chain seq x y z
N MET A 1 -30.78 -4.65 -9.25
CA MET A 1 -29.94 -5.86 -9.09
C MET A 1 -28.44 -5.64 -9.34
N ALA A 2 -28.02 -4.85 -10.35
CA ALA A 2 -26.60 -4.62 -10.65
C ALA A 2 -25.76 -4.01 -9.51
N ARG A 3 -26.34 -3.06 -8.76
CA ARG A 3 -25.65 -2.39 -7.64
C ARG A 3 -25.31 -3.35 -6.49
N LEU A 4 -26.23 -4.25 -6.18
CA LEU A 4 -26.07 -5.26 -5.13
C LEU A 4 -25.01 -6.30 -5.52
N ASN A 5 -25.02 -6.78 -6.76
CA ASN A 5 -24.01 -7.70 -7.27
C ASN A 5 -22.60 -7.08 -7.31
N SER A 6 -22.51 -5.78 -7.60
CA SER A 6 -21.23 -5.05 -7.54
C SER A 6 -20.71 -4.92 -6.10
N TYR A 7 -21.58 -4.66 -5.12
CA TYR A 7 -21.18 -4.66 -3.70
C TYR A 7 -20.71 -6.04 -3.24
N LEU A 8 -21.42 -7.10 -3.61
CA LEU A 8 -21.04 -8.48 -3.27
C LEU A 8 -19.69 -8.88 -3.90
N TYR A 9 -19.43 -8.47 -5.15
CA TYR A 9 -18.14 -8.68 -5.79
C TYR A 9 -17.00 -7.96 -5.05
N ARG A 10 -17.22 -6.72 -4.61
CA ARG A 10 -16.22 -5.95 -3.84
C ARG A 10 -15.95 -6.54 -2.46
N ILE A 11 -16.97 -7.10 -1.81
CA ILE A 11 -16.82 -7.79 -0.52
C ILE A 11 -15.98 -9.06 -0.70
N ASN A 12 -16.28 -9.87 -1.71
CA ASN A 12 -15.54 -11.10 -2.00
C ASN A 12 -14.09 -10.82 -2.44
N VAL A 13 -13.84 -9.76 -3.22
CA VAL A 13 -12.49 -9.35 -3.66
C VAL A 13 -11.64 -8.86 -2.48
N ALA A 14 -12.22 -8.09 -1.56
CA ALA A 14 -11.50 -7.58 -0.38
C ALA A 14 -11.02 -8.70 0.56
N GLU A 15 -11.78 -9.80 0.67
CA GLU A 15 -11.41 -10.96 1.49
C GLU A 15 -10.27 -11.78 0.86
N THR A 16 -10.19 -11.83 -0.47
CA THR A 16 -9.09 -12.46 -1.23
C THR A 16 -7.80 -11.64 -1.24
N ASP A 17 -7.87 -10.31 -1.29
CA ASP A 17 -6.68 -9.45 -1.41
C ASP A 17 -5.88 -9.37 -0.10
N TYR A 18 -6.54 -9.41 1.07
CA TYR A 18 -5.86 -9.35 2.36
C TYR A 18 -4.90 -10.53 2.58
N ASN A 19 -5.32 -11.74 2.20
CA ASN A 19 -4.50 -12.95 2.32
C ASN A 19 -3.39 -12.98 1.24
N THR A 20 -3.69 -12.50 0.03
CA THR A 20 -2.75 -12.44 -1.11
C THR A 20 -1.62 -11.43 -0.88
N HIS A 21 -1.91 -10.33 -0.19
CA HIS A 21 -0.93 -9.27 0.09
C HIS A 21 -0.38 -9.31 1.51
N ARG A 22 -0.65 -10.37 2.29
CA ARG A 22 -0.12 -10.53 3.65
C ARG A 22 1.41 -10.50 3.63
N GLY A 23 2.01 -9.48 4.25
CA GLY A 23 3.47 -9.22 4.25
C GLY A 23 3.94 -8.24 3.16
N ASN A 24 3.08 -7.87 2.21
CA ASN A 24 3.36 -6.82 1.23
C ASN A 24 3.05 -5.45 1.84
N LEU A 25 4.04 -4.88 2.51
CA LEU A 25 3.94 -3.59 3.19
C LEU A 25 3.54 -2.45 2.23
N SER A 26 3.90 -2.54 0.96
CA SER A 26 3.52 -1.55 -0.08
C SER A 26 2.00 -1.49 -0.27
N PHE A 27 1.31 -2.63 -0.28
CA PHE A 27 -0.15 -2.67 -0.41
C PHE A 27 -0.86 -1.97 0.77
N PHE A 28 -0.40 -2.21 1.99
CA PHE A 28 -1.02 -1.66 3.19
C PHE A 28 -0.66 -0.21 3.50
N LEU A 29 0.52 0.25 3.04
CA LEU A 29 0.96 1.64 3.21
C LEU A 29 0.56 2.56 2.06
N GLY A 30 -0.22 2.07 1.09
CA GLY A 30 -0.64 2.88 -0.05
C GLY A 30 0.51 3.19 -1.01
N GLY A 31 1.37 2.20 -1.27
CA GLY A 31 2.28 2.22 -2.41
C GLY A 31 1.51 2.41 -3.73
N LYS A 32 2.23 2.37 -4.86
CA LYS A 32 1.65 2.64 -6.19
C LYS A 32 0.30 1.92 -6.37
N SER A 33 -0.77 2.69 -6.51
CA SER A 33 -2.12 2.19 -6.77
C SER A 33 -2.20 1.61 -8.18
N PRO A 34 -3.03 0.58 -8.43
CA PRO A 34 -3.36 0.15 -9.80
C PRO A 34 -3.95 1.27 -10.68
N SER A 35 -4.54 2.30 -10.07
CA SER A 35 -5.04 3.48 -10.77
C SER A 35 -3.96 4.52 -11.10
N ASP A 36 -2.77 4.43 -10.51
CA ASP A 36 -1.70 5.39 -10.75
C ASP A 36 -1.06 5.17 -12.13
N SER A 37 -0.64 6.26 -12.78
CA SER A 37 -0.01 6.20 -14.09
C SER A 37 1.25 5.33 -14.11
N GLN A 38 1.59 4.77 -15.27
CA GLN A 38 2.82 3.99 -15.43
C GLN A 38 4.08 4.80 -15.07
N GLN A 39 4.03 6.13 -15.20
CA GLN A 39 5.12 7.05 -14.85
C GLN A 39 5.06 7.54 -13.39
N TRP A 40 4.32 6.86 -12.51
CA TRP A 40 4.25 7.26 -11.11
C TRP A 40 5.64 7.23 -10.45
N ILE A 41 5.94 8.29 -9.69
CA ILE A 41 7.18 8.43 -8.91
C ILE A 41 6.76 8.75 -7.47
N PRO A 42 7.35 8.11 -6.45
CA PRO A 42 7.07 8.44 -5.06
C PRO A 42 7.55 9.85 -4.73
N ASN A 43 6.92 10.48 -3.73
CA ASN A 43 7.46 11.70 -3.15
C ASN A 43 8.77 11.39 -2.41
N LEU A 44 9.90 11.74 -3.01
CA LEU A 44 11.23 11.41 -2.48
C LEU A 44 11.54 12.10 -1.14
N GLU A 45 10.96 13.28 -0.89
CA GLU A 45 11.13 13.96 0.40
C GLU A 45 10.41 13.23 1.52
N ALA A 46 9.19 12.73 1.26
CA ALA A 46 8.45 11.91 2.22
C ALA A 46 9.17 10.58 2.50
N VAL A 47 9.73 9.94 1.48
CA VAL A 47 10.53 8.71 1.63
C VAL A 47 11.75 8.98 2.51
N ARG A 48 12.52 10.03 2.20
CA ARG A 48 13.72 10.38 2.97
C ARG A 48 13.39 10.74 4.42
N ALA A 49 12.31 11.48 4.67
CA ALA A 49 11.85 11.81 6.01
C ALA A 49 11.46 10.55 6.80
N SER A 50 10.78 9.61 6.17
CA SER A 50 10.35 8.34 6.78
C SER A 50 11.55 7.46 7.16
N ILE A 51 12.56 7.36 6.29
CA ILE A 51 13.81 6.65 6.58
C ILE A 51 14.54 7.28 7.77
N ARG A 52 14.70 8.61 7.78
CA ARG A 52 15.31 9.33 8.90
C ARG A 52 14.57 9.11 10.21
N PHE A 53 13.24 9.12 10.18
CA PHE A 53 12.41 8.82 11.35
C PHE A 53 12.60 7.39 11.86
N ALA A 54 12.64 6.40 10.95
CA ALA A 54 12.85 5.00 11.34
C ALA A 54 14.22 4.80 12.00
N ILE A 55 15.29 5.42 11.45
CA ILE A 55 16.63 5.39 12.05
C ILE A 55 16.64 6.09 13.41
N ALA A 56 16.11 7.31 13.49
CA ALA A 56 16.09 8.08 14.74
C ALA A 56 15.30 7.39 15.87
N THR A 57 14.39 6.49 15.53
CA THR A 57 13.57 5.74 16.49
C THR A 57 14.03 4.30 16.70
N GLY A 58 15.19 3.91 16.13
CA GLY A 58 15.76 2.57 16.30
C GLY A 58 14.93 1.46 15.63
N ARG A 59 14.06 1.82 14.68
CA ARG A 59 13.27 0.86 13.88
C ARG A 59 13.99 0.39 12.63
N LEU A 60 15.10 1.05 12.28
CA LEU A 60 15.94 0.76 11.13
C LEU A 60 17.39 1.07 11.48
N ASP A 61 18.29 0.13 11.25
CA ASP A 61 19.73 0.36 11.45
C ASP A 61 20.28 1.25 10.33
N ALA A 62 21.09 2.24 10.70
CA ALA A 62 21.93 2.94 9.73
C ALA A 62 23.10 2.01 9.38
N ALA A 63 23.12 1.51 8.14
CA ALA A 63 24.20 0.69 7.61
C ALA A 63 25.52 1.47 7.55
#